data_AF-A0A2G5UR55-F1
#
_entry.id   AF-A0A2G5UR55-F1
#
_cell.length_a   1.000
_cell.length_b   1.000
_cell.length_c   1.000
_cell.angle_alpha   90.00
_cell.angle_beta   90.00
_cell.angle_gamma   90.00
#
_symmetry.space_group_name_H-M   'P 1'
#
loop_
_entity.id
_entity.type
_entity.pdbx_description
1 polymer ?
#
loop_
_entity_poly.entity_id
_entity_poly.type
_entity_poly.pdbx_seq_one_letter_code
_entity_poly.pdbx_strand_id
1 'polypeptide(L)'
;MVKLIKSSQAKRFKSIPRIGFEMRREHPTICVSSKSTDYVMMISSNISEDLKNDYFQLNVSEKIINFEFVTCGFPIVAFHQCDKEVVFTSIHNYFLDLFGNTIEYEWTITDCQFVVPRVPHSSLILTFWTTSTAKENMERLEAIPASTIIKHITTIYWRPAATLKPESKFYQAESIKIQQDNLSVPVNLGSFQGRQAFFRCDRGRISNLIKFVNRWKSGKAFQRLEYLEIIIDDENIVPNKILNAIGVKYIDATKTPPTHTLPKV
;
A
#
# COMPACT_ATOMS: atom_id res chain seq x y z
N MET A 1 7.97 11.64 -32.13
CA MET A 1 7.58 12.57 -31.05
C MET A 1 8.14 12.14 -29.68
N VAL A 2 7.86 10.92 -29.18
CA VAL A 2 8.35 10.43 -27.88
C VAL A 2 9.88 10.54 -27.71
N LYS A 3 10.68 10.14 -28.71
CA LYS A 3 12.16 10.27 -28.65
C LYS A 3 12.64 11.72 -28.45
N LEU A 4 11.95 12.69 -29.07
CA LEU A 4 12.28 14.10 -28.94
C LEU A 4 12.02 14.61 -27.52
N ILE A 5 10.84 14.27 -26.97
CA ILE A 5 10.44 14.58 -25.59
C ILE A 5 11.43 13.95 -24.59
N LYS A 6 11.74 12.66 -24.76
CA LYS A 6 12.73 11.95 -23.93
C LYS A 6 14.08 12.67 -23.92
N SER A 7 14.57 13.11 -25.08
CA SER A 7 15.86 13.81 -25.15
C SER A 7 15.82 15.21 -24.51
N SER A 8 14.75 15.98 -24.73
CA SER A 8 14.65 17.35 -24.24
C SER A 8 14.36 17.43 -22.74
N GLN A 9 13.70 16.42 -22.18
CA GLN A 9 13.31 16.36 -20.77
C GLN A 9 14.12 15.36 -19.94
N ALA A 10 15.19 14.78 -20.48
CA ALA A 10 15.96 13.71 -19.85
C ALA A 10 16.40 14.04 -18.40
N LYS A 11 16.87 15.28 -18.16
CA LYS A 11 17.27 15.72 -16.80
C LYS A 11 16.07 15.77 -15.85
N ARG A 12 14.92 16.26 -16.33
CA ARG A 12 13.69 16.35 -15.53
C ARG A 12 13.14 14.96 -15.22
N PHE A 13 13.16 14.04 -16.17
CA PHE A 13 12.71 12.66 -15.94
C PHE A 13 13.56 11.94 -14.90
N LYS A 14 14.89 12.13 -14.91
CA LYS A 14 15.78 11.60 -13.87
C LYS A 14 15.53 12.17 -12.47
N SER A 15 14.87 13.32 -12.37
CA SER A 15 14.53 13.93 -11.08
C SER A 15 13.22 13.43 -10.49
N ILE A 16 12.45 12.63 -11.24
CA ILE A 16 11.19 12.04 -10.78
C ILE A 16 11.51 10.70 -10.09
N PRO A 17 11.37 10.60 -8.76
CA PRO A 17 11.62 9.35 -8.05
C PRO A 17 10.48 8.33 -8.24
N ARG A 18 9.23 8.79 -8.31
CA ARG A 18 8.05 7.92 -8.26
C ARG A 18 6.87 8.50 -9.05
N ILE A 19 6.13 7.62 -9.70
CA ILE A 19 4.79 7.86 -10.24
C ILE A 19 3.80 7.02 -9.43
N GLY A 20 2.85 7.68 -8.79
CA GLY A 20 1.82 7.05 -7.97
C GLY A 20 0.50 6.97 -8.73
N PHE A 21 -0.14 5.80 -8.68
CA PHE A 21 -1.51 5.55 -9.14
C PHE A 21 -2.40 5.36 -7.91
N GLU A 22 -3.14 6.39 -7.54
CA GLU A 22 -4.07 6.34 -6.42
C GLU A 22 -5.44 5.90 -6.90
N MET A 23 -5.71 4.61 -6.76
CA MET A 23 -6.92 3.95 -7.23
C MET A 23 -8.02 4.04 -6.17
N ARG A 24 -8.74 5.19 -6.18
CA ARG A 24 -9.93 5.45 -5.36
C ARG A 24 -11.22 5.12 -6.12
N ARG A 25 -12.37 5.18 -5.43
CA ARG A 25 -13.67 4.75 -5.98
C ARG A 25 -14.16 5.68 -7.08
N GLU A 26 -14.18 6.97 -6.80
CA GLU A 26 -14.82 7.97 -7.66
C GLU A 26 -13.82 8.68 -8.55
N HIS A 27 -12.66 9.06 -7.99
CA HIS A 27 -11.65 9.83 -8.71
C HIS A 27 -10.27 9.22 -8.50
N PRO A 28 -9.93 8.15 -9.25
CA PRO A 28 -8.53 7.75 -9.35
C PRO A 28 -7.66 8.90 -9.83
N THR A 29 -6.47 9.01 -9.26
CA THR A 29 -5.51 10.06 -9.62
C THR A 29 -4.15 9.46 -9.93
N ILE A 30 -3.41 10.14 -10.81
CA ILE A 30 -2.01 9.84 -11.07
C ILE A 30 -1.19 11.03 -10.61
N CYS A 31 -0.24 10.77 -9.72
CA CYS A 31 0.62 11.77 -9.13
C CYS A 31 2.09 11.49 -9.47
N VAL A 32 2.87 12.56 -9.56
CA VAL A 32 4.31 12.53 -9.62
C VAL A 32 4.82 13.01 -8.28
N SER A 33 5.51 12.15 -7.57
CA SER A 33 6.05 12.48 -6.26
C SER A 33 7.45 13.07 -6.43
N SER A 34 7.72 14.17 -5.75
CA SER A 34 9.08 14.68 -5.51
C SER A 34 9.45 14.48 -4.04
N LYS A 35 10.72 14.69 -3.66
CA LYS A 35 11.22 14.46 -2.29
C LYS A 35 10.43 15.20 -1.19
N SER A 36 9.65 16.22 -1.52
CA SER A 36 8.92 17.05 -0.55
C SER A 36 7.43 17.25 -0.85
N THR A 37 6.95 16.81 -2.02
CA THR A 37 5.59 17.18 -2.47
C THR A 37 5.11 16.25 -3.58
N ASP A 38 3.85 15.83 -3.50
CA ASP A 38 3.14 15.13 -4.58
C ASP A 38 2.47 16.16 -5.50
N TYR A 39 2.79 16.08 -6.78
CA TYR A 39 2.14 16.88 -7.82
C TYR A 39 1.16 16.01 -8.58
N VAL A 40 -0.12 16.36 -8.54
CA VAL A 40 -1.13 15.69 -9.36
C VAL A 40 -0.79 15.93 -10.83
N MET A 41 -0.65 14.85 -11.59
CA MET A 41 -0.39 14.92 -13.03
C MET A 41 -1.69 14.80 -13.81
N MET A 42 -2.60 13.97 -13.30
CA MET A 42 -3.82 13.59 -13.98
C MET A 42 -4.87 13.17 -12.96
N ILE A 43 -6.10 13.58 -13.19
CA ILE A 43 -7.26 13.09 -12.45
C ILE A 43 -8.16 12.31 -13.40
N SER A 44 -9.13 11.58 -12.86
CA SER A 44 -10.09 10.88 -13.69
C SER A 44 -11.53 11.07 -13.25
N SER A 45 -12.40 10.94 -14.23
CA SER A 45 -13.84 10.99 -14.09
C SER A 45 -14.46 9.80 -14.82
N ASN A 46 -15.58 9.32 -14.28
CA ASN A 46 -16.42 8.39 -15.01
C ASN A 46 -17.17 9.16 -16.09
N ILE A 47 -17.20 8.62 -17.31
CA ILE A 47 -18.07 9.12 -18.37
C ILE A 47 -19.51 8.89 -17.90
N SER A 48 -20.22 9.98 -17.66
CA SER A 48 -21.68 9.98 -17.49
C SER A 48 -22.31 10.22 -18.86
N GLU A 49 -23.31 9.41 -19.21
CA GLU A 49 -24.11 9.59 -20.44
C GLU A 49 -24.87 10.94 -20.44
N ASP A 50 -25.09 11.53 -19.26
CA ASP A 50 -25.86 12.76 -19.07
C ASP A 50 -25.05 14.04 -19.29
N LEU A 51 -23.72 13.95 -19.38
CA LEU A 51 -22.81 15.09 -19.55
C LEU A 51 -22.15 15.02 -20.94
N LYS A 52 -22.68 15.79 -21.89
CA LYS A 52 -22.00 16.10 -23.15
C LYS A 52 -20.81 17.01 -22.88
N ASN A 53 -19.70 16.45 -22.44
CA ASN A 53 -18.44 17.18 -22.37
C ASN A 53 -17.69 17.06 -23.71
N ASP A 54 -16.96 18.11 -24.07
CA ASP A 54 -16.09 18.14 -25.24
C ASP A 54 -14.81 17.35 -24.96
N TYR A 55 -14.90 16.03 -25.10
CA TYR A 55 -13.75 15.14 -25.00
C TYR A 55 -12.89 15.17 -26.27
N PHE A 56 -11.57 15.05 -26.10
CA PHE A 56 -10.66 14.73 -27.19
C PHE A 56 -10.02 13.36 -26.96
N GLN A 57 -9.68 12.69 -28.05
CA GLN A 57 -9.16 11.32 -28.00
C GLN A 57 -7.66 11.28 -28.24
N LEU A 58 -6.95 10.50 -27.41
CA LEU A 58 -5.55 10.18 -27.63
C LEU A 58 -5.35 8.66 -27.66
N ASN A 59 -4.44 8.22 -28.52
CA ASN A 59 -3.92 6.86 -28.47
C ASN A 59 -2.83 6.79 -27.40
N VAL A 60 -3.11 6.05 -26.33
CA VAL A 60 -2.20 5.75 -25.24
C VAL A 60 -1.97 4.24 -25.26
N SER A 61 -0.75 3.81 -25.59
CA SER A 61 -0.38 2.38 -25.65
C SER A 61 -1.44 1.51 -26.35
N GLU A 62 -1.80 1.87 -27.59
CA GLU A 62 -2.77 1.16 -28.44
C GLU A 62 -4.23 1.23 -27.99
N LYS A 63 -4.53 1.98 -26.92
CA LYS A 63 -5.90 2.25 -26.46
C LYS A 63 -6.28 3.69 -26.76
N ILE A 64 -7.43 3.89 -27.41
CA ILE A 64 -8.04 5.21 -27.54
C ILE A 64 -8.69 5.56 -26.21
N ILE A 65 -8.26 6.66 -25.61
CA ILE A 65 -8.74 7.15 -24.32
C ILE A 65 -9.26 8.58 -24.49
N ASN A 66 -10.40 8.87 -23.87
CA ASN A 66 -11.00 10.20 -23.86
C ASN A 66 -10.34 11.06 -22.77
N PHE A 67 -10.03 12.29 -23.12
CA PHE A 67 -9.48 13.29 -22.23
C PHE A 67 -10.31 14.56 -22.27
N GLU A 68 -10.34 15.27 -21.17
CA GLU A 68 -10.97 16.58 -21.04
C GLU A 68 -9.95 17.55 -20.41
N PHE A 69 -9.87 18.75 -20.96
CA PHE A 69 -9.15 19.85 -20.31
C PHE A 69 -10.14 20.67 -19.51
N VAL A 70 -10.06 20.56 -18.18
CA VAL A 70 -10.83 21.41 -17.28
C VAL A 70 -10.00 22.60 -16.85
N THR A 71 -10.65 23.71 -16.54
CA THR A 71 -10.05 24.96 -16.03
C THR A 71 -9.22 24.80 -14.75
N CYS A 72 -9.27 23.63 -14.10
CA CYS A 72 -8.49 23.30 -12.90
C CYS A 72 -7.00 23.01 -13.17
N GLY A 73 -6.55 23.04 -14.44
CA GLY A 73 -5.13 22.99 -14.79
C GLY A 73 -4.53 21.58 -14.92
N PHE A 74 -5.35 20.52 -14.85
CA PHE A 74 -4.92 19.14 -15.04
C PHE A 74 -5.76 18.44 -16.12
N PRO A 75 -5.17 17.55 -16.93
CA PRO A 75 -5.95 16.70 -17.82
C PRO A 75 -6.81 15.74 -17.00
N ILE A 76 -8.07 15.59 -17.40
CA ILE A 76 -8.98 14.60 -16.85
C ILE A 76 -9.07 13.44 -17.83
N VAL A 77 -8.85 12.22 -17.36
CA VAL A 77 -9.14 11.01 -18.12
C VAL A 77 -10.59 10.64 -17.90
N ALA A 78 -11.34 10.54 -18.99
CA ALA A 78 -12.72 10.09 -18.97
C ALA A 78 -12.80 8.64 -19.46
N PHE A 79 -13.39 7.75 -18.66
CA PHE A 79 -13.60 6.35 -19.02
C PHE A 79 -14.91 5.78 -18.46
N HIS A 80 -15.39 4.67 -19.01
CA HIS A 80 -16.45 3.88 -18.37
C HIS A 80 -15.86 3.03 -17.25
N GLN A 81 -16.53 2.93 -16.10
CA GLN A 81 -16.02 2.21 -14.93
C GLN A 81 -15.54 0.77 -15.24
N CYS A 82 -16.17 0.09 -16.20
CA CYS A 82 -15.79 -1.26 -16.66
C CYS A 82 -14.42 -1.29 -17.36
N ASP A 83 -13.97 -0.19 -17.96
CA ASP A 83 -12.70 -0.05 -18.68
C ASP A 83 -11.55 0.42 -17.78
N LYS A 84 -11.81 0.69 -16.49
CA LYS A 84 -10.83 1.25 -15.55
C LYS A 84 -9.49 0.52 -15.57
N GLU A 85 -9.50 -0.81 -15.49
CA GLU A 85 -8.27 -1.62 -15.53
C GLU A 85 -7.47 -1.38 -16.81
N VAL A 86 -8.13 -1.45 -17.96
CA VAL A 86 -7.51 -1.35 -19.28
C VAL A 86 -6.93 0.05 -19.50
N VAL A 87 -7.67 1.08 -19.08
CA VAL A 87 -7.26 2.49 -19.19
C VAL A 87 -6.00 2.75 -18.37
N PHE A 88 -6.00 2.42 -17.08
CA PHE A 88 -4.84 2.68 -16.23
C PHE A 88 -3.64 1.77 -16.55
N THR A 89 -3.88 0.54 -17.03
CA THR A 89 -2.81 -0.33 -17.55
C THR A 89 -2.14 0.28 -18.78
N SER A 90 -2.94 0.81 -19.72
CA SER A 90 -2.43 1.50 -20.90
C SER A 90 -1.59 2.73 -20.53
N ILE A 91 -2.07 3.54 -19.57
CA ILE A 91 -1.35 4.71 -19.06
C ILE A 91 -0.05 4.31 -18.37
N HIS A 92 -0.06 3.26 -17.55
CA HIS A 92 1.16 2.72 -16.92
C HIS A 92 2.18 2.30 -17.98
N ASN A 93 1.76 1.54 -18.99
CA ASN A 93 2.66 1.11 -20.06
C ASN A 93 3.21 2.31 -20.86
N TYR A 94 2.40 3.35 -21.06
CA TYR A 94 2.85 4.57 -21.72
C TYR A 94 3.91 5.29 -20.89
N PHE A 95 3.70 5.40 -19.58
CA PHE A 95 4.68 5.97 -18.67
C PHE A 95 5.93 5.11 -18.52
N LEU A 96 5.80 3.78 -18.58
CA LEU A 96 6.94 2.88 -18.57
C LEU A 96 7.80 3.05 -19.82
N ASP A 97 7.19 3.20 -21.01
CA ASP A 97 7.95 3.57 -22.20
C ASP A 97 8.58 4.96 -22.01
N LEU A 98 7.78 5.97 -21.62
CA LEU A 98 8.22 7.36 -21.57
C LEU A 98 9.36 7.61 -20.59
N PHE A 99 9.22 7.12 -19.36
CA PHE A 99 10.15 7.39 -18.26
C PHE A 99 11.14 6.25 -17.97
N GLY A 100 10.84 5.04 -18.44
CA GLY A 100 11.69 3.86 -18.23
C GLY A 100 11.50 3.22 -16.86
N ASN A 101 12.14 2.07 -16.67
CA ASN A 101 12.01 1.23 -15.47
C ASN A 101 12.86 1.68 -14.27
N THR A 102 13.56 2.80 -14.37
CA THR A 102 14.37 3.36 -13.28
C THR A 102 13.52 4.14 -12.27
N ILE A 103 12.31 4.55 -12.68
CA ILE A 103 11.35 5.23 -11.81
C ILE A 103 10.52 4.16 -11.09
N GLU A 104 10.16 4.46 -9.85
CA GLU A 104 9.24 3.63 -9.11
C GLU A 104 7.78 3.87 -9.54
N TYR A 105 7.07 2.81 -9.88
CA TYR A 105 5.64 2.86 -10.15
C TYR A 105 4.88 2.26 -8.97
N GLU A 106 4.13 3.08 -8.25
CA GLU A 106 3.44 2.65 -7.04
C GLU A 106 1.93 2.73 -7.24
N TRP A 107 1.23 1.65 -6.91
CA TRP A 107 -0.21 1.57 -7.00
C TRP A 107 -0.82 1.50 -5.61
N THR A 108 -1.55 2.54 -5.25
CA THR A 108 -2.25 2.64 -3.97
C THR A 108 -3.72 2.34 -4.20
N ILE A 109 -4.19 1.21 -3.67
CA ILE A 109 -5.57 0.74 -3.84
C ILE A 109 -6.29 0.83 -2.50
N THR A 110 -7.39 1.58 -2.46
CA THR A 110 -8.22 1.75 -1.25
C THR A 110 -9.64 1.29 -1.52
N ASP A 111 -10.10 0.27 -0.80
CA ASP A 111 -11.52 -0.15 -0.64
C ASP A 111 -12.36 -0.38 -1.93
N CYS A 112 -11.75 -0.27 -3.10
CA CYS A 112 -12.44 -0.40 -4.37
C CYS A 112 -12.55 -1.86 -4.76
N GLN A 113 -13.61 -2.17 -5.53
CA GLN A 113 -13.73 -3.37 -6.34
C GLN A 113 -12.39 -3.64 -7.05
N PHE A 114 -11.71 -4.63 -6.51
CA PHE A 114 -10.27 -4.77 -6.51
C PHE A 114 -9.79 -5.25 -7.88
N VAL A 115 -9.01 -4.42 -8.55
CA VAL A 115 -8.26 -4.84 -9.72
C VAL A 115 -6.80 -4.52 -9.46
N VAL A 116 -6.04 -5.58 -9.18
CA VAL A 116 -4.58 -5.47 -9.10
C VAL A 116 -4.07 -5.35 -10.52
N PRO A 117 -3.45 -4.22 -10.87
CA PRO A 117 -2.91 -4.03 -12.20
C PRO A 117 -1.82 -5.09 -12.43
N ARG A 118 -1.97 -5.87 -13.50
CA ARG A 118 -0.97 -6.87 -13.90
C ARG A 118 0.10 -6.20 -14.74
N VAL A 119 0.79 -5.23 -14.15
CA VAL A 119 1.79 -4.42 -14.82
C VAL A 119 3.19 -4.72 -14.28
N PRO A 120 4.23 -4.67 -15.13
CA PRO A 120 5.59 -4.91 -14.69
C PRO A 120 6.16 -3.69 -13.98
N HIS A 121 7.18 -3.91 -13.15
CA HIS A 121 7.94 -2.86 -12.44
C HIS A 121 7.08 -1.98 -11.51
N SER A 122 6.03 -2.55 -10.92
CA SER A 122 5.17 -1.87 -9.96
C SER A 122 5.22 -2.47 -8.56
N SER A 123 5.09 -1.61 -7.55
CA SER A 123 4.78 -1.99 -6.18
C SER A 123 3.36 -1.63 -5.80
N LEU A 124 2.80 -2.39 -4.85
CA LEU A 124 1.45 -2.16 -4.34
C LEU A 124 1.46 -1.65 -2.90
N ILE A 125 0.58 -0.69 -2.66
CA ILE A 125 0.07 -0.30 -1.34
C ILE A 125 -1.42 -0.61 -1.30
N LEU A 126 -1.84 -1.40 -0.31
CA LEU A 126 -3.23 -1.82 -0.17
C LEU A 126 -3.81 -1.25 1.12
N THR A 127 -5.02 -0.71 1.04
CA THR A 127 -5.79 -0.29 2.21
C THR A 127 -7.17 -0.92 2.18
N PHE A 128 -7.47 -1.71 3.21
CA PHE A 128 -8.75 -2.39 3.39
C PHE A 128 -9.51 -1.76 4.56
N TRP A 129 -10.74 -1.32 4.31
CA TRP A 129 -11.63 -0.87 5.38
C TRP A 129 -12.66 -1.95 5.72
N THR A 130 -13.36 -1.77 6.84
CA THR A 130 -14.55 -2.57 7.12
C THR A 130 -15.67 -2.23 6.18
N THR A 131 -15.95 -3.16 5.29
CA THR A 131 -17.17 -3.19 4.50
C THR A 131 -17.81 -4.57 4.64
N SER A 132 -19.06 -4.70 4.20
CA SER A 132 -19.80 -5.97 4.12
C SER A 132 -19.13 -7.04 3.23
N THR A 133 -17.97 -6.76 2.62
CA THR A 133 -17.27 -7.61 1.64
C THR A 133 -16.02 -8.30 2.20
N ALA A 134 -15.97 -8.57 3.51
CA ALA A 134 -14.79 -9.17 4.16
C ALA A 134 -14.30 -10.47 3.50
N LYS A 135 -15.23 -11.32 3.01
CA LYS A 135 -14.91 -12.54 2.27
C LYS A 135 -14.28 -12.24 0.91
N GLU A 136 -14.85 -11.32 0.13
CA GLU A 136 -14.33 -10.92 -1.18
C GLU A 136 -12.92 -10.32 -1.05
N ASN A 137 -12.68 -9.50 -0.02
CA ASN A 137 -11.37 -8.89 0.22
C ASN A 137 -10.31 -9.97 0.51
N MET A 138 -10.67 -11.04 1.22
CA MET A 138 -9.76 -12.19 1.41
C MET A 138 -9.50 -12.91 0.08
N GLU A 139 -10.54 -13.27 -0.67
CA GLU A 139 -10.39 -13.96 -1.97
C GLU A 139 -9.51 -13.16 -2.94
N ARG A 140 -9.69 -11.84 -2.97
CA ARG A 140 -8.91 -10.90 -3.78
C ARG A 140 -7.45 -10.80 -3.34
N LEU A 141 -7.19 -10.76 -2.03
CA LEU A 141 -5.83 -10.76 -1.48
C LEU A 141 -5.08 -12.05 -1.81
N GLU A 142 -5.78 -13.19 -1.76
CA GLU A 142 -5.22 -14.50 -2.13
C GLU A 142 -5.05 -14.66 -3.64
N ALA A 143 -5.79 -13.92 -4.46
CA ALA A 143 -5.68 -13.93 -5.92
C ALA A 143 -4.52 -13.07 -6.46
N ILE A 144 -3.80 -12.33 -5.60
CA ILE A 144 -2.68 -11.49 -6.03
C ILE A 144 -1.54 -12.38 -6.55
N PRO A 145 -1.00 -12.11 -7.76
CA PRO A 145 0.08 -12.91 -8.32
C PRO A 145 1.31 -12.98 -7.43
N ALA A 146 1.98 -14.14 -7.43
CA ALA A 146 3.17 -14.40 -6.63
C ALA A 146 4.34 -13.43 -6.90
N SER A 147 4.44 -12.89 -8.11
CA SER A 147 5.46 -11.93 -8.53
C SER A 147 5.21 -10.50 -8.04
N THR A 148 4.04 -10.21 -7.50
CA THR A 148 3.66 -8.85 -7.09
C THR A 148 4.41 -8.45 -5.82
N ILE A 149 5.06 -7.29 -5.86
CA ILE A 149 5.73 -6.69 -4.70
C ILE A 149 4.70 -5.85 -3.95
N ILE A 150 4.43 -6.22 -2.70
CA ILE A 150 3.55 -5.45 -1.81
C ILE A 150 4.40 -4.74 -0.78
N LYS A 151 4.44 -3.41 -0.86
CA LYS A 151 5.20 -2.57 0.07
C LYS A 151 4.47 -2.43 1.40
N HIS A 152 3.17 -2.15 1.34
CA HIS A 152 2.42 -1.87 2.54
C HIS A 152 0.97 -2.38 2.44
N ILE A 153 0.49 -2.97 3.53
CA ILE A 153 -0.93 -3.30 3.69
C ILE A 153 -1.44 -2.63 4.96
N THR A 154 -2.44 -1.78 4.81
CA THR A 154 -3.21 -1.24 5.93
C THR A 154 -4.56 -1.94 5.99
N THR A 155 -4.95 -2.41 7.17
CA THR A 155 -6.28 -2.93 7.47
C THR A 155 -6.89 -2.10 8.59
N ILE A 156 -8.08 -1.54 8.34
CA ILE A 156 -8.77 -0.65 9.27
C ILE A 156 -10.12 -1.24 9.59
N TYR A 157 -10.30 -1.58 10.85
CA TYR A 157 -11.41 -2.32 11.46
C TYR A 157 -11.67 -3.71 10.85
N TRP A 158 -10.92 -4.13 9.82
CA TRP A 158 -11.23 -5.30 8.99
C TRP A 158 -11.40 -6.56 9.83
N ARG A 159 -12.57 -7.20 9.72
CA ARG A 159 -12.89 -8.48 10.36
C ARG A 159 -12.91 -9.57 9.29
N PRO A 160 -11.78 -10.25 9.01
CA PRO A 160 -11.76 -11.30 8.00
C PRO A 160 -12.68 -12.44 8.42
N ALA A 161 -13.31 -13.06 7.41
CA ALA A 161 -14.26 -14.15 7.61
C ALA A 161 -13.60 -15.46 8.06
N ALA A 162 -12.29 -15.59 7.85
CA ALA A 162 -11.49 -16.76 8.23
C ALA A 162 -10.02 -16.37 8.48
N THR A 163 -9.23 -17.34 8.94
CA THR A 163 -7.77 -17.19 9.06
C THR A 163 -7.13 -17.16 7.67
N LEU A 164 -6.22 -16.21 7.42
CA LEU A 164 -5.45 -16.18 6.17
C LEU A 164 -4.49 -17.37 6.08
N LYS A 165 -4.30 -17.90 4.87
CA LYS A 165 -3.35 -18.99 4.62
C LYS A 165 -1.92 -18.54 4.96
N PRO A 166 -1.06 -19.40 5.54
CA PRO A 166 0.33 -19.03 5.86
C PRO A 166 1.12 -18.47 4.67
N GLU A 167 0.78 -18.90 3.45
CA GLU A 167 1.40 -18.47 2.19
C GLU A 167 0.82 -17.17 1.64
N SER A 168 -0.18 -16.60 2.32
CA SER A 168 -0.87 -15.38 1.89
C SER A 168 0.12 -14.24 1.62
N LYS A 169 -0.18 -13.46 0.57
CA LYS A 169 0.56 -12.24 0.26
C LYS A 169 0.52 -11.20 1.35
N PHE A 170 -0.47 -11.28 2.24
CA PHE A 170 -0.49 -10.51 3.46
C PHE A 170 0.82 -10.64 4.26
N TYR A 171 1.28 -11.87 4.44
CA TYR A 171 2.44 -12.16 5.27
C TYR A 171 3.77 -11.84 4.58
N GLN A 172 3.75 -11.70 3.26
CA GLN A 172 4.93 -11.42 2.44
C GLN A 172 5.13 -9.92 2.18
N ALA A 173 4.16 -9.08 2.57
CA ALA A 173 4.27 -7.63 2.45
C ALA A 173 5.46 -7.12 3.26
N GLU A 174 6.14 -6.08 2.76
CA GLU A 174 7.28 -5.48 3.46
C GLU A 174 6.85 -4.84 4.79
N SER A 175 5.66 -4.25 4.81
CA SER A 175 5.11 -3.55 5.97
C SER A 175 3.61 -3.80 6.11
N ILE A 176 3.13 -3.93 7.35
CA ILE A 176 1.70 -4.08 7.64
C ILE A 176 1.26 -3.12 8.74
N LYS A 177 0.06 -2.56 8.60
CA LYS A 177 -0.65 -1.81 9.63
C LYS A 177 -2.01 -2.45 9.86
N ILE A 178 -2.30 -2.84 11.10
CA ILE A 178 -3.58 -3.41 11.49
C ILE A 178 -4.19 -2.53 12.57
N GLN A 179 -5.40 -2.03 12.32
CA GLN A 179 -6.22 -1.29 13.28
C GLN A 179 -7.53 -2.05 13.49
N GLN A 180 -7.81 -2.53 14.71
CA GLN A 180 -8.99 -3.35 15.02
C GLN A 180 -9.49 -3.11 16.45
N ASP A 181 -10.82 -3.10 16.67
CA ASP A 181 -11.39 -2.95 18.02
C ASP A 181 -10.92 -4.06 18.96
N ASN A 182 -10.96 -5.31 18.49
CA ASN A 182 -10.43 -6.47 19.20
C ASN A 182 -9.35 -7.09 18.33
N LEU A 183 -8.16 -7.28 18.89
CA LEU A 183 -7.09 -8.05 18.25
C LEU A 183 -7.43 -9.56 18.33
N SER A 184 -8.60 -9.97 17.83
CA SER A 184 -9.03 -11.36 17.70
C SER A 184 -8.34 -11.96 16.50
N VAL A 185 -7.03 -12.16 16.62
CA VAL A 185 -6.09 -12.69 15.64
C VAL A 185 -6.75 -13.66 14.64
N PRO A 186 -7.10 -13.21 13.43
CA PRO A 186 -7.28 -14.07 12.26
C PRO A 186 -5.98 -14.09 11.44
N VAL A 187 -4.97 -13.34 11.87
CA VAL A 187 -3.70 -13.14 11.21
C VAL A 187 -2.68 -13.90 12.02
N ASN A 188 -2.30 -15.11 11.60
CA ASN A 188 -1.17 -15.82 12.15
C ASN A 188 0.10 -15.00 11.92
N LEU A 189 0.34 -14.02 12.80
CA LEU A 189 1.48 -13.12 12.71
C LEU A 189 2.78 -13.90 12.64
N GLY A 190 2.81 -15.13 13.19
CA GLY A 190 3.84 -16.15 13.03
C GLY A 190 4.36 -16.35 11.61
N SER A 191 3.50 -16.16 10.60
CA SER A 191 3.84 -16.30 9.19
C SER A 191 4.42 -15.03 8.57
N PHE A 192 4.36 -13.88 9.25
CA PHE A 192 4.81 -12.60 8.70
C PHE A 192 6.33 -12.59 8.45
N GLN A 193 6.70 -12.13 7.25
CA GLN A 193 8.07 -12.13 6.72
C GLN A 193 8.57 -10.72 6.36
N GLY A 194 7.77 -9.69 6.65
CA GLY A 194 8.14 -8.30 6.38
C GLY A 194 9.06 -7.69 7.43
N ARG A 195 9.39 -6.42 7.21
CA ARG A 195 10.31 -5.63 8.03
C ARG A 195 9.62 -4.78 9.08
N GLN A 196 8.37 -4.39 8.84
CA GLN A 196 7.68 -3.43 9.70
C GLN A 196 6.27 -3.89 10.02
N ALA A 197 5.87 -3.74 11.27
CA ALA A 197 4.51 -4.03 11.72
C ALA A 197 3.98 -2.95 12.67
N PHE A 198 2.77 -2.48 12.41
CA PHE A 198 2.08 -1.46 13.20
C PHE A 198 0.74 -2.01 13.64
N PHE A 199 0.51 -2.06 14.95
CA PHE A 199 -0.73 -2.57 15.53
C PHE A 199 -1.41 -1.48 16.35
N ARG A 200 -2.68 -1.24 16.10
CA ARG A 200 -3.54 -0.39 16.93
C ARG A 200 -4.79 -1.16 17.33
N CYS A 201 -5.09 -1.24 18.62
CA CYS A 201 -6.31 -1.90 19.06
C CYS A 201 -6.96 -1.25 20.27
N ASP A 202 -8.29 -1.27 20.30
CA ASP A 202 -9.10 -0.66 21.38
C ASP A 202 -9.25 -1.60 22.58
N ARG A 203 -9.21 -2.91 22.35
CA ARG A 203 -9.30 -3.98 23.36
C ARG A 203 -8.40 -5.15 22.95
N GLY A 204 -7.43 -5.48 23.80
CA GLY A 204 -6.37 -6.42 23.45
C GLY A 204 -6.41 -7.71 24.26
N ARG A 205 -6.36 -8.88 23.58
CA ARG A 205 -5.81 -10.09 24.21
C ARG A 205 -4.29 -9.95 24.30
N ILE A 206 -3.84 -9.21 25.33
CA ILE A 206 -2.43 -8.90 25.63
C ILE A 206 -1.53 -10.14 25.53
N SER A 207 -2.05 -11.32 25.89
CA SER A 207 -1.32 -12.59 25.84
C SER A 207 -0.78 -12.95 24.44
N ASN A 208 -1.48 -12.62 23.37
CA ASN A 208 -1.01 -12.89 22.00
C ASN A 208 0.14 -11.95 21.61
N LEU A 209 0.06 -10.68 22.01
CA LEU A 209 1.12 -9.70 21.80
C LEU A 209 2.39 -10.07 22.58
N ILE A 210 2.24 -10.48 23.84
CA ILE A 210 3.37 -10.98 24.66
C ILE A 210 4.05 -12.16 23.96
N LYS A 211 3.28 -13.15 23.49
CA LYS A 211 3.82 -14.30 22.76
C LYS A 211 4.55 -13.88 21.48
N PHE A 212 3.98 -12.93 20.73
CA PHE A 212 4.59 -12.39 19.52
C PHE A 212 5.95 -11.74 19.83
N VAL A 213 5.98 -10.79 20.77
CA VAL A 213 7.21 -10.07 21.16
C VAL A 213 8.27 -11.02 21.70
N ASN A 214 7.89 -12.00 22.53
CA ASN A 214 8.84 -12.98 23.07
C ASN A 214 9.42 -13.91 21.98
N ARG A 215 8.65 -14.26 20.95
CA ARG A 215 9.16 -15.03 19.80
C ARG A 215 10.10 -14.20 18.93
N TRP A 216 9.80 -12.92 18.73
CA TRP A 216 10.68 -11.99 18.01
C TRP A 216 12.00 -11.78 18.76
N LYS A 217 11.93 -11.39 20.04
CA LYS A 217 13.11 -11.15 20.90
C LYS A 217 14.04 -12.36 21.03
N SER A 218 13.47 -13.57 20.98
CA SER A 218 14.27 -14.81 21.05
C SER A 218 14.88 -15.22 19.71
N GLY A 219 14.62 -14.50 18.61
CA GLY A 219 15.08 -14.84 17.27
C GLY A 219 14.41 -16.07 16.66
N LYS A 220 13.43 -16.68 17.35
CA LYS A 220 12.73 -17.90 16.90
C LYS A 220 11.74 -17.66 15.77
N ALA A 221 11.32 -16.41 15.55
CA ALA A 221 10.43 -16.00 14.48
C ALA A 221 10.70 -14.55 14.10
N PHE A 222 10.15 -14.11 12.96
CA PHE A 222 10.19 -12.71 12.51
C PHE A 222 11.60 -12.19 12.28
N GLN A 223 12.47 -13.00 11.67
CA GLN A 223 13.89 -12.70 11.49
C GLN A 223 14.14 -11.42 10.66
N ARG A 224 13.17 -11.05 9.81
CA ARG A 224 13.23 -9.84 8.99
C ARG A 224 12.60 -8.62 9.65
N LEU A 225 11.88 -8.79 10.77
CA LEU A 225 11.19 -7.69 11.44
C LEU A 225 12.20 -6.77 12.12
N GLU A 226 12.24 -5.53 11.64
CA GLU A 226 13.14 -4.46 12.07
C GLU A 226 12.42 -3.46 12.98
N TYR A 227 11.12 -3.24 12.76
CA TYR A 227 10.32 -2.26 13.50
C TYR A 227 8.95 -2.80 13.89
N LEU A 228 8.56 -2.56 15.14
CA LEU A 228 7.27 -2.95 15.69
C LEU A 228 6.71 -1.79 16.52
N GLU A 229 5.53 -1.31 16.17
CA GLU A 229 4.74 -0.38 16.98
C GLU A 229 3.44 -1.05 17.42
N ILE A 230 3.11 -0.88 18.70
CA ILE A 230 1.86 -1.39 19.28
C ILE A 230 1.23 -0.26 20.09
N ILE A 231 0.07 0.21 19.64
CA ILE A 231 -0.79 1.17 20.32
C ILE A 231 -1.99 0.41 20.86
N ILE A 232 -2.25 0.53 22.16
CA ILE A 232 -3.42 -0.08 22.79
C ILE A 232 -4.24 1.01 23.47
N ASP A 233 -5.43 1.26 22.94
CA ASP A 233 -6.35 2.30 23.38
C ASP A 233 -7.36 1.74 24.43
N ASP A 234 -6.86 0.96 25.41
CA ASP A 234 -7.68 0.36 26.48
C ASP A 234 -7.27 0.93 27.85
N GLU A 235 -8.18 1.69 28.46
CA GLU A 235 -8.00 2.34 29.76
C GLU A 235 -7.76 1.33 30.91
N ASN A 236 -8.15 0.07 30.74
CA ASN A 236 -8.00 -0.95 31.78
C ASN A 236 -6.64 -1.65 31.74
N ILE A 237 -5.79 -1.33 30.77
CA ILE A 237 -4.48 -1.95 30.64
C ILE A 237 -3.52 -1.35 31.65
N VAL A 238 -2.91 -2.22 32.43
CA VAL A 238 -1.78 -1.89 33.30
C VAL A 238 -0.50 -2.04 32.49
N PRO A 239 0.16 -0.96 32.01
CA PRO A 239 1.31 -1.06 31.09
C PRO A 239 2.45 -1.88 31.69
N ASN A 240 2.66 -1.77 33.00
CA ASN A 240 3.68 -2.51 33.74
C ASN A 240 3.52 -4.03 33.62
N LYS A 241 2.30 -4.57 33.52
CA LYS A 241 2.08 -6.01 33.34
C LYS A 241 2.62 -6.48 31.99
N ILE A 242 2.41 -5.68 30.94
CA ILE A 242 2.90 -5.99 29.60
C ILE A 242 4.42 -5.92 29.60
N LEU A 243 4.98 -4.79 30.03
CA LEU A 243 6.42 -4.54 30.07
C LEU A 243 7.17 -5.63 30.85
N ASN A 244 6.65 -6.03 32.01
CA ASN A 244 7.21 -7.12 32.81
C ASN A 244 7.14 -8.47 32.08
N ALA A 245 6.02 -8.78 31.42
CA ALA A 245 5.84 -10.04 30.71
C ALA A 245 6.69 -10.17 29.44
N ILE A 246 7.03 -9.04 28.80
CA ILE A 246 7.99 -9.02 27.68
C ILE A 246 9.42 -8.75 28.16
N GLY A 247 9.65 -8.59 29.46
CA GLY A 247 10.97 -8.34 30.05
C GLY A 247 11.65 -7.08 29.52
N VAL A 248 10.88 -6.01 29.30
CA VAL A 248 11.44 -4.69 28.97
C VAL A 248 11.96 -4.04 30.25
N LYS A 249 13.16 -3.46 30.17
CA LYS A 249 13.77 -2.69 31.26
C LYS A 249 13.71 -1.22 30.90
N TYR A 250 13.45 -0.38 31.89
CA TYR A 250 13.52 1.07 31.73
C TYR A 250 14.96 1.49 31.38
N ILE A 251 15.11 2.32 30.36
CA ILE A 251 16.35 2.99 30.01
C ILE A 251 16.13 4.46 30.33
N ASP A 252 16.95 4.99 31.23
CA ASP A 252 16.95 6.41 31.58
C ASP A 252 17.27 7.25 30.33
N ALA A 253 16.56 8.36 30.13
CA ALA A 253 16.76 9.24 28.98
C ALA A 253 18.19 9.79 28.86
N THR A 254 18.94 9.84 29.96
CA THR A 254 20.34 10.24 30.01
C THR A 254 21.31 9.13 29.59
N LYS A 255 20.84 7.90 29.42
CA LYS A 255 21.68 6.73 29.09
C LYS A 255 21.56 6.38 27.61
N THR A 256 22.70 6.06 27.00
CA THR A 256 22.74 5.52 25.63
C THR A 256 22.02 4.17 25.60
N PRO A 257 21.02 3.98 24.73
CA PRO A 257 20.35 2.69 24.58
C PRO A 257 21.32 1.59 24.15
N PRO A 258 21.11 0.32 24.57
CA PRO A 258 21.88 -0.80 24.07
C PRO A 258 21.82 -0.84 22.54
N THR A 259 22.97 -0.74 21.89
CA THR A 259 23.05 -0.83 20.44
C THR A 259 23.25 -2.28 20.05
N HIS A 260 22.35 -2.83 19.24
CA HIS A 260 22.52 -4.17 18.70
C HIS A 260 23.46 -4.11 17.49
N THR A 261 24.70 -4.58 17.64
CA THR A 261 25.63 -4.78 16.53
C THR A 261 25.35 -6.13 15.87
N LEU A 262 24.83 -6.10 14.64
CA LEU A 262 24.82 -7.27 13.77
C LEU A 262 26.25 -7.60 13.32
N PRO A 263 26.62 -8.89 13.17
CA PRO A 263 27.89 -9.25 12.55
C PRO A 263 27.99 -8.61 11.17
N LYS A 264 29.13 -7.98 10.87
CA LYS A 264 29.43 -7.54 9.50
C LYS A 264 29.54 -8.80 8.63
N VAL A 265 28.66 -8.91 7.64
CA VAL A 265 28.73 -9.91 6.56
C VAL A 265 29.64 -9.37 5.47
#